data_AF-A0A966R6C5-F1
#
_entry.id   AF-A0A966R6C5-F1
#
_cell.length_a   1.000
_cell.length_b   1.000
_cell.length_c   1.000
_cell.angle_alpha   90.00
_cell.angle_beta   90.00
_cell.angle_gamma   90.00
#
_symmetry.space_group_name_H-M   'P 1'
#
loop_
_entity.id
_entity.type
_entity.pdbx_description
1 polymer ?
#
loop_
_entity_poly.entity_id
_entity_poly.type
_entity_poly.pdbx_seq_one_letter_code
_entity_poly.pdbx_strand_id
1 'polypeptide(L)'
;MADNTCSICIEAFHPSQRRPVVCFQCGHDPEAPKQCSKCVETYLLQCFDDPKCMHCRVAWSRPFIFRTLPKRFHKDFDAHMRNVLEQRERCNFPATVPLVEMHRQVQATIKEVKEAQAALYAATRRLANARQTHTDMVNAERNMMMQHLDPTFRAAEVDPEAVRNGGGENFHRPCAAEDCVGFVSSRTGVCITCEKTTCLRCNAAGIDKEAH
;
A
#
# COMPACT_ATOMS: atom_id res chain seq x y z
N MET A 1 54.76 16.78 56.32
CA MET A 1 53.74 16.02 57.08
C MET A 1 52.39 16.01 56.35
N ALA A 2 52.36 15.62 55.07
CA ALA A 2 51.16 15.65 54.23
C ALA A 2 50.78 14.27 53.65
N ASP A 3 51.41 13.19 54.14
CA ASP A 3 51.40 11.92 53.41
C ASP A 3 50.19 11.01 53.71
N ASN A 4 49.34 11.39 54.68
CA ASN A 4 48.23 10.55 55.13
C ASN A 4 46.84 11.23 55.05
N THR A 5 46.69 12.26 54.22
CA THR A 5 45.42 12.99 54.04
C THR A 5 44.97 13.01 52.59
N CYS A 6 43.66 13.04 52.37
CA CYS A 6 43.04 13.09 51.05
C CYS A 6 43.23 14.47 50.40
N SER A 7 43.68 14.53 49.14
CA SER A 7 43.82 15.78 48.38
C SER A 7 42.50 16.52 48.07
N ILE A 8 41.35 15.87 48.22
CA ILE A 8 40.03 16.45 47.90
C ILE A 8 39.32 16.95 49.17
N CYS A 9 39.19 16.09 50.18
CA CYS A 9 38.45 16.43 51.40
C CYS A 9 39.35 16.75 52.60
N ILE A 10 40.68 16.67 52.46
CA ILE A 10 41.69 16.94 53.50
C ILE A 10 41.60 16.02 54.74
N GLU A 11 40.63 15.10 54.80
CA GLU A 11 40.50 14.12 55.86
C GLU A 11 41.59 13.04 55.80
N ALA A 12 41.93 12.48 56.96
CA ALA A 12 42.91 11.39 57.08
C ALA A 12 42.43 10.09 56.39
N PHE A 13 43.36 9.33 55.83
CA PHE A 13 43.06 8.03 55.25
C PHE A 13 42.72 7.01 56.33
N HIS A 14 41.75 6.14 56.03
CA HIS A 14 41.34 5.06 56.90
C HIS A 14 41.22 3.75 56.12
N PRO A 15 41.81 2.62 56.60
CA PRO A 15 41.81 1.35 55.88
C PRO A 15 40.44 0.77 55.53
N SER A 16 39.36 1.16 56.22
CA SER A 16 38.01 0.64 55.93
C SER A 16 37.10 1.61 55.15
N GLN A 17 37.13 2.90 55.46
CA GLN A 17 36.15 3.88 54.95
C GLN A 17 36.74 4.87 53.94
N ARG A 18 38.04 5.19 54.06
CA ARG A 18 38.73 6.22 53.26
C ARG A 18 40.05 5.67 52.77
N ARG A 19 40.01 4.54 52.04
CA ARG A 19 41.21 3.94 51.46
C ARG A 19 41.83 4.92 50.45
N PRO A 20 43.15 5.09 50.43
CA PRO A 20 43.79 5.89 49.40
C PRO A 20 43.63 5.18 48.04
N VAL A 21 43.18 5.93 47.04
CA VAL A 21 43.06 5.53 45.64
C VAL A 21 44.07 6.33 44.84
N VAL A 22 44.86 5.62 44.04
CA VAL A 22 45.89 6.18 43.16
C VAL A 22 45.57 5.77 41.73
N CYS A 23 45.54 6.74 40.82
CA CYS A 23 45.35 6.47 39.40
C CYS A 23 46.55 5.67 38.85
N PHE A 24 46.30 4.70 37.97
CA PHE A 24 47.38 3.93 37.34
C PHE A 24 48.39 4.79 36.58
N GLN A 25 47.95 5.93 36.00
CA GLN A 25 48.84 6.86 35.31
C GLN A 25 49.60 7.76 36.28
N CYS A 26 48.92 8.23 37.34
CA CYS A 26 49.53 9.11 38.34
C CYS A 26 50.45 8.36 39.31
N GLY A 27 50.30 7.05 39.45
CA GLY A 27 51.05 6.25 40.43
C GLY A 27 52.56 6.16 40.19
N HIS A 28 53.06 6.65 39.06
CA HIS A 28 54.49 6.77 38.79
C HIS A 28 55.13 8.00 39.44
N ASP A 29 54.34 9.01 39.79
CA ASP A 29 54.80 10.24 40.41
C ASP A 29 54.58 10.18 41.94
N PRO A 30 55.65 10.22 42.75
CA PRO A 30 55.55 10.20 44.22
C PRO A 30 54.77 11.40 44.79
N GLU A 31 54.75 12.51 44.07
CA GLU A 31 54.06 13.75 44.48
C GLU A 31 52.61 13.80 44.01
N ALA A 32 52.15 12.78 43.28
CA ALA A 32 50.79 12.74 42.77
C ALA A 32 49.74 12.78 43.90
N PRO A 33 48.67 13.58 43.74
CA PRO A 33 47.64 13.72 44.76
C PRO A 33 46.87 12.41 44.96
N LYS A 34 46.92 11.87 46.19
CA LYS A 34 46.15 10.70 46.61
C LYS A 34 44.72 11.13 46.97
N GLN A 35 43.72 10.35 46.56
CA GLN A 35 42.31 10.64 46.81
C GLN A 35 41.68 9.53 47.64
N CYS A 36 40.81 9.85 48.58
CA CYS A 36 40.14 8.80 49.34
C CYS A 36 39.02 8.16 48.50
N SER A 37 38.76 6.87 48.73
CA SER A 37 37.71 6.12 48.03
C SER A 37 36.36 6.83 48.05
N LYS A 38 35.97 7.44 49.17
CA LYS A 38 34.69 8.17 49.29
C LYS A 38 34.57 9.38 48.35
N CYS A 39 35.65 10.14 48.16
CA CYS A 39 35.68 11.25 47.21
C CYS A 39 35.58 10.74 45.77
N VAL A 40 36.27 9.65 45.46
CA VAL A 40 36.23 9.03 44.14
C VAL A 40 34.85 8.44 43.84
N GLU A 41 34.23 7.73 44.79
CA GLU A 41 32.87 7.19 44.69
C GLU A 41 31.87 8.33 44.40
N THR A 42 31.96 9.44 45.14
CA THR A 42 31.08 10.60 44.95
C THR A 42 31.26 11.24 43.58
N TYR A 43 32.51 11.45 43.16
CA TYR A 43 32.82 12.01 41.85
C TYR A 43 32.28 11.16 40.70
N LEU A 44 32.49 9.84 40.76
CA LEU A 44 32.03 8.92 39.71
C LEU A 44 30.50 8.86 39.61
N LEU A 45 29.77 9.00 40.72
CA LEU A 45 28.30 9.07 40.74
C LEU A 45 27.73 10.44 40.33
N GLN A 46 28.58 11.45 40.19
CA GLN A 46 28.20 12.79 39.73
C GLN A 46 28.69 13.07 38.30
N CYS A 47 29.48 12.17 37.72
CA CYS A 47 30.03 12.31 36.39
C CYS A 47 29.00 11.91 35.33
N PHE A 48 28.67 12.82 34.42
CA PHE A 48 27.86 12.54 33.21
C PHE A 48 28.71 12.07 32.02
N ASP A 49 30.04 12.19 32.15
CA ASP A 49 31.03 11.72 31.19
C ASP A 49 31.53 10.31 31.51
N ASP A 50 32.40 9.80 30.65
CA ASP A 50 33.10 8.56 30.92
C ASP A 50 34.01 8.71 32.15
N PRO A 51 34.10 7.66 33.01
CA PRO A 51 34.95 7.67 34.19
C PRO A 51 36.38 8.06 33.84
N LYS A 52 36.93 9.03 34.56
CA LYS A 52 38.29 9.52 34.35
C LYS A 52 38.95 9.92 35.65
N CYS A 53 40.27 9.99 35.66
CA CYS A 53 40.99 10.52 36.82
C CYS A 53 40.62 12.00 37.02
N MET A 54 40.31 12.39 38.26
CA MET A 54 40.04 13.78 38.61
C MET A 54 41.27 14.70 38.47
N HIS A 55 42.48 14.13 38.41
CA HIS A 55 43.74 14.87 38.27
C HIS A 55 44.24 14.90 36.82
N CYS A 56 44.66 13.76 36.27
CA CYS A 56 45.25 13.70 34.93
C CYS A 56 44.24 13.46 33.79
N ARG A 57 42.93 13.33 34.11
CA ARG A 57 41.83 13.10 33.16
C ARG A 57 41.94 11.85 32.28
N VAL A 58 42.88 10.94 32.57
CA VAL A 58 42.95 9.64 31.89
C VAL A 58 41.67 8.85 32.14
N ALA A 59 41.13 8.22 31.10
CA ALA A 59 39.95 7.37 31.23
C ALA A 59 40.24 6.17 32.14
N TRP A 60 39.27 5.83 32.98
CA TRP A 60 39.31 4.68 33.87
C TRP A 60 38.43 3.57 33.32
N SER A 61 39.04 2.40 33.13
CA SER A 61 38.30 1.21 32.73
C SER A 61 37.49 0.66 33.90
N ARG A 62 36.34 0.03 33.61
CA ARG A 62 35.54 -0.70 34.62
C ARG A 62 36.38 -1.66 35.47
N PRO A 63 37.29 -2.47 34.91
CA PRO A 63 38.17 -3.33 35.71
C PRO A 63 39.05 -2.55 36.71
N PHE A 64 39.57 -1.37 36.31
CA PHE A 64 40.35 -0.53 37.23
C PHE A 64 39.48 -0.04 38.40
N ILE A 65 38.27 0.45 38.10
CA ILE A 65 37.32 0.94 39.11
C ILE A 65 36.94 -0.19 40.07
N PHE A 66 36.63 -1.38 39.56
CA PHE A 66 36.20 -2.51 40.39
C PHE A 66 37.31 -3.10 41.25
N ARG A 67 38.56 -2.98 40.80
CA ARG A 67 39.74 -3.37 41.58
C ARG A 67 40.08 -2.36 42.68
N THR A 68 39.87 -1.08 42.42
CA THR A 68 40.29 0.01 43.33
C THR A 68 39.23 0.39 44.35
N LEU A 69 37.95 0.34 43.97
CA LEU A 69 36.83 0.74 44.80
C LEU A 69 36.13 -0.47 45.45
N PRO A 70 35.54 -0.28 46.64
CA PRO A 70 34.95 -1.37 47.41
C PRO A 70 33.74 -1.98 46.70
N LYS A 71 33.54 -3.30 46.85
CA LYS A 71 32.45 -4.05 46.18
C LYS A 71 31.05 -3.46 46.39
N ARG A 72 30.78 -2.85 47.54
CA ARG A 72 29.49 -2.17 47.83
C ARG A 72 29.15 -1.07 46.81
N PHE A 73 30.16 -0.42 46.24
CA PHE A 73 30.01 0.68 45.30
C PHE A 73 29.68 0.20 43.87
N HIS A 74 30.02 -1.05 43.52
CA HIS A 74 29.91 -1.52 42.14
C HIS A 74 28.47 -1.48 41.63
N LYS A 75 27.50 -1.80 42.50
CA LYS A 75 26.07 -1.74 42.18
C LYS A 75 25.61 -0.31 41.84
N ASP A 76 26.04 0.66 42.64
CA ASP A 76 25.65 2.06 42.46
C ASP A 76 26.31 2.65 41.21
N PHE A 77 27.58 2.33 40.98
CA PHE A 77 28.30 2.71 39.77
C PHE A 77 27.64 2.16 38.50
N ASP A 78 27.27 0.88 38.50
CA ASP A 78 26.60 0.27 37.35
C ASP A 78 25.20 0.82 37.11
N ALA A 79 24.47 1.19 38.17
CA ALA A 79 23.19 1.87 38.05
C ALA A 79 23.35 3.28 37.46
N HIS A 80 24.34 4.03 37.96
CA HIS A 80 24.65 5.37 37.48
C HIS A 80 25.07 5.37 36.00
N MET A 81 26.03 4.51 35.63
CA MET A 81 26.50 4.43 34.24
C MET A 81 25.39 4.03 33.27
N ARG A 82 24.46 3.15 33.67
CA ARG A 82 23.27 2.84 32.85
C ARG A 82 22.41 4.07 32.62
N ASN A 83 22.15 4.84 33.67
CA ASN A 83 21.36 6.08 33.57
C ASN A 83 22.06 7.10 32.65
N VAL A 84 23.36 7.32 32.82
CA VAL A 84 24.15 8.23 31.97
C VAL A 84 24.08 7.81 30.50
N LEU A 85 24.27 6.53 30.19
CA LEU A 85 24.17 6.04 28.82
C LEU A 85 22.76 6.21 28.25
N GLU A 86 21.72 5.90 29.02
CA GLU A 86 20.33 6.12 28.61
C GLU A 86 20.04 7.60 28.32
N GLN A 87 20.48 8.50 29.20
CA GLN A 87 20.32 9.96 29.03
C GLN A 87 21.01 10.45 27.75
N ARG A 88 22.23 9.97 27.47
CA ARG A 88 22.96 10.31 26.23
C ARG A 88 22.18 9.88 24.99
N GLU A 89 21.64 8.67 24.97
CA GLU A 89 20.82 8.19 23.85
C GLU A 89 19.53 9.01 23.70
N ARG A 90 18.88 9.36 24.82
CA ARG A 90 17.69 10.22 24.80
C ARG A 90 17.96 11.62 24.24
N CYS A 91 19.13 12.19 24.53
CA CYS A 91 19.55 13.45 23.92
C CYS A 91 19.70 13.37 22.40
N ASN A 92 19.86 12.17 21.84
CA ASN A 92 19.93 11.94 20.39
C ASN A 92 18.53 11.73 19.75
N PHE A 93 17.45 11.64 20.54
CA PHE A 93 16.09 11.44 20.01
C PHE A 93 15.61 12.55 19.07
N PRO A 94 15.92 13.85 19.26
CA PRO A 94 15.54 14.90 18.31
C PRO A 94 15.99 14.60 16.88
N ALA A 95 17.14 13.95 16.69
CA ALA A 95 17.63 13.56 15.36
C ALA A 95 16.72 12.54 14.66
N THR A 96 15.89 11.81 15.41
CA THR A 96 14.94 10.81 14.91
C THR A 96 13.55 11.37 14.62
N VAL A 97 13.23 12.60 15.05
CA VAL A 97 11.92 13.24 14.85
C VAL A 97 11.49 13.25 13.37
N PRO A 98 12.36 13.60 12.41
CA PRO A 98 11.99 13.58 10.98
C PRO A 98 11.58 12.17 10.49
N LEU A 99 12.20 11.12 11.02
CA LEU A 99 11.86 9.74 10.67
C LEU A 99 10.47 9.35 11.20
N VAL A 100 10.12 9.81 12.41
CA VAL A 100 8.79 9.58 13.00
C VAL A 100 7.72 10.32 12.20
N GLU A 101 7.99 11.56 11.78
CA GLU A 101 7.08 12.33 10.93
C GLU A 101 6.86 11.65 9.57
N MET A 102 7.94 11.21 8.92
CA MET A 102 7.86 10.45 7.67
C MET A 102 7.03 9.17 7.86
N HIS A 103 7.25 8.44 8.95
CA HIS A 103 6.48 7.23 9.24
C HIS A 103 4.98 7.53 9.40
N ARG A 104 4.62 8.61 10.12
CA ARG A 104 3.22 9.02 10.27
C ARG A 104 2.58 9.36 8.92
N GLN A 105 3.30 10.09 8.06
CA GLN A 105 2.82 10.42 6.72
C GLN A 105 2.57 9.15 5.90
N VAL A 106 3.52 8.22 5.89
CA VAL A 106 3.36 6.92 5.21
C VAL A 106 2.12 6.18 5.72
N GLN A 107 1.90 6.11 7.03
CA GLN A 107 0.71 5.45 7.59
C GLN A 107 -0.60 6.14 7.18
N ALA A 108 -0.63 7.47 7.14
CA ALA A 108 -1.79 8.23 6.68
C ALA A 108 -2.08 7.93 5.20
N THR A 109 -1.07 7.99 4.34
CA THR A 109 -1.22 7.64 2.92
C THR A 109 -1.67 6.20 2.71
N ILE A 110 -1.14 5.23 3.47
CA ILE A 110 -1.58 3.84 3.41
C ILE A 110 -3.08 3.72 3.74
N LYS A 111 -3.55 4.47 4.74
CA LYS A 111 -4.97 4.47 5.11
C LYS A 111 -5.82 5.04 3.97
N GLU A 112 -5.43 6.18 3.40
CA GLU A 112 -6.14 6.81 2.27
C GLU A 112 -6.19 5.88 1.04
N VAL A 113 -5.09 5.22 0.71
CA VAL A 113 -5.03 4.25 -0.39
C VAL A 113 -6.00 3.09 -0.15
N LYS A 114 -6.07 2.55 1.07
CA LYS A 114 -7.02 1.46 1.41
C LYS A 114 -8.47 1.91 1.27
N GLU A 115 -8.79 3.12 1.71
CA GLU A 115 -10.14 3.68 1.59
C GLU A 115 -10.52 3.90 0.12
N ALA A 116 -9.61 4.48 -0.67
CA ALA A 116 -9.80 4.66 -2.11
C ALA A 116 -9.96 3.32 -2.85
N GLN A 117 -9.16 2.31 -2.50
CA GLN A 117 -9.31 0.97 -3.04
C GLN A 117 -10.67 0.37 -2.72
N ALA A 118 -11.12 0.44 -1.46
CA ALA A 118 -12.43 -0.07 -1.07
C ALA A 118 -13.57 0.62 -1.84
N ALA A 119 -13.47 1.94 -2.04
CA ALA A 119 -14.42 2.70 -2.84
C ALA A 119 -14.41 2.26 -4.31
N LEU A 120 -13.23 2.07 -4.91
CA LEU A 120 -13.07 1.57 -6.27
C LEU A 120 -13.69 0.17 -6.45
N TYR A 121 -13.43 -0.75 -5.52
CA TYR A 121 -14.04 -2.08 -5.52
C TYR A 121 -15.58 -2.00 -5.45
N ALA A 122 -16.12 -1.13 -4.59
CA ALA A 122 -17.56 -0.93 -4.47
C ALA A 122 -18.17 -0.37 -5.77
N ALA A 123 -17.53 0.64 -6.37
CA ALA A 123 -17.97 1.23 -7.64
C ALA A 123 -17.93 0.21 -8.78
N THR A 124 -16.85 -0.57 -8.87
CA THR A 124 -16.69 -1.63 -9.89
C THR A 124 -17.78 -2.68 -9.77
N ARG A 125 -18.11 -3.10 -8.54
CA ARG A 125 -19.21 -4.05 -8.30
C ARG A 125 -20.56 -3.48 -8.74
N ARG A 126 -20.84 -2.20 -8.45
CA ARG A 126 -22.08 -1.53 -8.89
C ARG A 126 -22.18 -1.51 -10.42
N LEU A 127 -21.09 -1.16 -11.11
CA LEU A 127 -21.05 -1.16 -12.58
C LEU A 127 -21.28 -2.56 -13.16
N ALA A 128 -20.67 -3.60 -12.58
CA ALA A 128 -20.89 -4.98 -13.02
C ALA A 128 -22.36 -5.38 -12.89
N ASN A 129 -22.99 -5.08 -11.75
CA ASN A 129 -24.41 -5.36 -11.53
C ASN A 129 -25.29 -4.60 -12.53
N ALA A 130 -25.01 -3.31 -12.76
CA ALA A 130 -25.76 -2.50 -13.73
C ALA A 130 -25.64 -3.03 -15.17
N ARG A 131 -24.45 -3.51 -15.56
CA ARG A 131 -24.25 -4.16 -16.87
C ARG A 131 -25.03 -5.47 -16.99
N GLN A 132 -25.08 -6.26 -15.92
CA GLN A 132 -25.86 -7.50 -15.91
C GLN A 132 -27.35 -7.20 -16.06
N THR A 133 -27.89 -6.27 -15.26
CA THR A 133 -29.31 -5.89 -15.35
C THR A 133 -29.68 -5.36 -16.74
N HIS A 134 -28.81 -4.56 -17.36
CA HIS A 134 -29.04 -4.09 -18.73
C HIS A 134 -29.08 -5.25 -19.74
N THR A 135 -28.14 -6.19 -19.62
CA THR A 135 -28.08 -7.37 -20.49
C THR A 135 -29.33 -8.24 -20.32
N ASP A 136 -29.80 -8.43 -19.09
CA ASP A 136 -31.01 -9.19 -18.79
C ASP A 136 -32.25 -8.52 -19.37
N MET A 137 -32.35 -7.18 -19.28
CA MET A 137 -33.45 -6.41 -19.88
C MET A 137 -33.48 -6.54 -21.40
N VAL A 138 -32.34 -6.35 -22.07
CA VAL A 138 -32.25 -6.50 -23.54
C VAL A 138 -32.60 -7.92 -23.98
N ASN A 139 -32.15 -8.93 -23.22
CA ASN A 139 -32.48 -10.32 -23.51
C ASN A 139 -33.97 -10.60 -23.28
N ALA A 140 -34.58 -10.05 -22.22
CA ALA A 140 -36.00 -10.17 -21.95
C ALA A 140 -36.84 -9.52 -23.06
N GLU A 141 -36.49 -8.30 -23.49
CA GLU A 141 -37.13 -7.62 -24.60
C GLU A 141 -37.03 -8.43 -25.90
N ARG A 142 -35.82 -8.94 -26.22
CA ARG A 142 -35.62 -9.83 -27.37
C ARG A 142 -36.50 -11.08 -27.27
N ASN A 143 -36.59 -11.71 -26.10
CA ASN A 143 -37.40 -12.90 -25.88
C ASN A 143 -38.90 -12.60 -26.03
N MET A 144 -39.36 -11.44 -25.55
CA MET A 144 -40.75 -10.97 -25.75
C MET A 144 -41.03 -10.72 -27.24
N MET A 145 -40.14 -10.02 -27.95
CA MET A 145 -40.27 -9.81 -29.39
C MET A 145 -40.31 -11.13 -30.15
N MET A 146 -39.46 -12.08 -29.78
CA MET A 146 -39.51 -13.43 -30.32
C MET A 146 -40.86 -14.08 -30.02
N GLN A 147 -41.47 -13.89 -28.84
CA GLN A 147 -42.80 -14.42 -28.47
C GLN A 147 -43.95 -13.96 -29.34
N HIS A 148 -43.84 -12.75 -29.89
CA HIS A 148 -44.82 -12.20 -30.80
C HIS A 148 -44.53 -12.49 -32.27
N LEU A 149 -43.40 -13.14 -32.60
CA LEU A 149 -43.20 -13.67 -33.95
C LEU A 149 -44.18 -14.82 -34.19
N ASP A 150 -44.72 -14.85 -35.41
CA ASP A 150 -45.64 -15.89 -35.85
C ASP A 150 -45.05 -17.29 -35.59
N PRO A 151 -45.81 -18.22 -34.96
CA PRO A 151 -45.35 -19.58 -34.69
C PRO A 151 -44.82 -20.30 -35.93
N THR A 152 -45.33 -19.98 -37.13
CA THR A 152 -44.83 -20.52 -38.40
C THR A 152 -43.40 -20.07 -38.72
N PHE A 153 -43.01 -18.85 -38.35
CA PHE A 153 -41.63 -18.37 -38.48
C PHE A 153 -40.71 -18.93 -37.39
N ARG A 154 -41.24 -19.23 -36.19
CA ARG A 154 -40.49 -19.86 -35.09
C ARG A 154 -40.22 -21.35 -35.27
N ALA A 155 -41.18 -22.05 -35.88
CA ALA A 155 -41.12 -23.48 -36.17
C ALA A 155 -40.75 -23.77 -37.63
N ALA A 156 -40.45 -22.73 -38.43
CA ALA A 156 -39.88 -22.89 -39.75
C ALA A 156 -38.49 -23.53 -39.60
N GLU A 157 -38.44 -24.85 -39.62
CA GLU A 157 -37.27 -25.55 -40.09
C GLU A 157 -37.05 -25.09 -41.53
N VAL A 158 -36.02 -24.28 -41.74
CA VAL A 158 -35.55 -23.95 -43.08
C VAL A 158 -35.02 -25.26 -43.64
N ASP A 159 -35.84 -25.99 -44.38
CA ASP A 159 -35.42 -27.18 -45.11
C ASP A 159 -34.29 -26.76 -46.09
N PRO A 160 -33.03 -27.13 -45.80
CA PRO A 160 -31.89 -26.70 -46.61
C PRO A 160 -31.92 -27.31 -48.01
N GLU A 161 -32.71 -28.37 -48.23
CA GLU A 161 -32.96 -29.01 -49.51
C GLU A 161 -34.04 -28.24 -50.29
N ALA A 162 -35.13 -27.80 -49.64
CA ALA A 162 -36.17 -26.97 -50.27
C ALA A 162 -35.69 -25.58 -50.66
N VAL A 163 -34.81 -24.96 -49.87
CA VAL A 163 -34.15 -23.69 -50.24
C VAL A 163 -33.20 -23.88 -51.43
N ARG A 164 -32.52 -25.04 -51.50
CA ARG A 164 -31.65 -25.39 -52.64
C ARG A 164 -32.42 -25.72 -53.92
N ASN A 165 -33.56 -26.40 -53.78
CA ASN A 165 -34.39 -26.87 -54.89
C ASN A 165 -35.50 -25.88 -55.28
N GLY A 166 -35.50 -24.66 -54.73
CA GLY A 166 -36.38 -23.56 -55.15
C GLY A 166 -37.84 -23.70 -54.73
N GLY A 167 -38.13 -24.34 -53.60
CA GLY A 167 -39.49 -24.53 -53.08
C GLY A 167 -40.16 -23.25 -52.53
N GLY A 168 -39.45 -22.12 -52.50
CA GLY A 168 -39.97 -20.80 -52.12
C GLY A 168 -40.38 -19.95 -53.31
N GLU A 169 -41.16 -18.89 -53.06
CA GLU A 169 -41.45 -17.90 -54.09
C GLU A 169 -40.13 -17.25 -54.56
N ASN A 170 -39.83 -17.32 -55.86
CA ASN A 170 -38.57 -16.81 -56.41
C ASN A 170 -38.60 -15.28 -56.47
N PHE A 171 -37.56 -14.62 -55.94
CA PHE A 171 -37.35 -13.17 -55.98
C PHE A 171 -36.04 -12.85 -56.72
N HIS A 172 -36.03 -12.96 -58.05
CA HIS A 172 -34.82 -12.77 -58.86
C HIS A 172 -34.77 -11.41 -59.59
N ARG A 173 -35.80 -10.57 -59.46
CA ARG A 173 -35.92 -9.31 -60.21
C ARG A 173 -35.92 -8.10 -59.28
N PRO A 174 -35.18 -7.02 -59.60
CA PRO A 174 -35.20 -5.80 -58.81
C PRO A 174 -36.53 -5.07 -58.97
N CYS A 175 -36.90 -4.29 -57.96
CA CYS A 175 -38.04 -3.39 -58.02
C CYS A 175 -37.78 -2.24 -59.00
N ALA A 176 -38.82 -1.83 -59.73
CA ALA A 176 -38.74 -0.71 -60.67
C ALA A 176 -39.00 0.67 -60.03
N ALA A 177 -39.30 0.73 -58.73
CA ALA A 177 -39.48 2.01 -58.04
C ALA A 177 -38.13 2.69 -57.79
N GLU A 178 -38.05 3.99 -58.11
CA GLU A 178 -36.79 4.75 -58.10
C GLU A 178 -36.03 4.71 -56.76
N ASP A 179 -36.76 4.64 -55.63
CA ASP A 179 -36.19 4.63 -54.28
C ASP A 179 -36.27 3.26 -53.57
N CYS A 180 -36.33 2.15 -54.32
CA CYS A 180 -36.46 0.81 -53.73
C CYS A 180 -35.39 -0.17 -54.21
N VAL A 181 -34.60 -0.70 -53.26
CA VAL A 181 -33.59 -1.75 -53.49
C VAL A 181 -34.13 -3.17 -53.33
N GLY A 182 -35.44 -3.31 -53.15
CA GLY A 182 -36.10 -4.60 -52.96
C GLY A 182 -36.23 -5.43 -54.23
N PHE A 183 -36.66 -6.67 -54.06
CA PHE A 183 -36.94 -7.60 -55.16
C PHE A 183 -38.45 -7.85 -55.29
N VAL A 184 -38.88 -8.21 -56.50
CA VAL A 184 -40.29 -8.50 -56.80
C VAL A 184 -40.53 -10.00 -56.92
N SER A 185 -41.70 -10.45 -56.43
CA SER A 185 -42.12 -11.84 -56.60
C SER A 185 -42.26 -12.16 -58.08
N SER A 186 -41.65 -13.27 -58.49
CA SER A 186 -41.74 -13.78 -59.87
C SER A 186 -43.16 -14.15 -60.31
N ARG A 187 -44.09 -14.29 -59.36
CA ARG A 187 -45.47 -14.70 -59.61
C ARG A 187 -46.42 -13.50 -59.61
N THR A 188 -46.25 -12.58 -58.67
CA THR A 188 -47.21 -11.48 -58.49
C THR A 188 -46.73 -10.14 -59.02
N GLY A 189 -45.43 -9.96 -59.22
CA GLY A 189 -44.81 -8.66 -59.55
C GLY A 189 -44.73 -7.71 -58.36
N VAL A 190 -45.17 -8.10 -57.17
CA VAL A 190 -45.18 -7.25 -55.97
C VAL A 190 -43.80 -7.26 -55.30
N CYS A 191 -43.31 -6.08 -54.96
CA CYS A 191 -42.05 -5.92 -54.22
C CYS A 191 -42.20 -6.28 -52.74
N ILE A 192 -41.29 -7.09 -52.20
CA ILE A 192 -41.31 -7.45 -50.76
C ILE A 192 -40.94 -6.28 -49.83
N THR A 193 -40.32 -5.22 -50.37
CA THR A 193 -39.80 -4.10 -49.55
C THR A 193 -40.73 -2.90 -49.57
N CYS A 194 -41.27 -2.52 -50.73
CA CYS A 194 -42.12 -1.34 -50.87
C CYS A 194 -43.56 -1.65 -51.28
N GLU A 195 -43.91 -2.93 -51.44
CA GLU A 195 -45.25 -3.42 -51.80
C GLU A 195 -45.81 -2.91 -53.14
N LYS A 196 -45.04 -2.13 -53.90
CA LYS A 196 -45.39 -1.68 -55.25
C LYS A 196 -45.31 -2.83 -56.25
N THR A 197 -46.21 -2.81 -57.23
CA THR A 197 -46.23 -3.79 -58.32
C THR A 197 -45.34 -3.33 -59.47
N THR A 198 -44.48 -4.23 -59.94
CA THR A 198 -43.63 -4.08 -61.13
C THR A 198 -44.08 -5.09 -62.18
N CYS A 199 -44.26 -4.65 -63.42
CA CYS A 199 -44.63 -5.54 -64.51
C CYS A 199 -43.50 -6.54 -64.82
N LEU A 200 -43.84 -7.83 -64.81
CA LEU A 200 -42.89 -8.92 -65.07
C LEU A 200 -42.45 -9.03 -66.54
N ARG A 201 -43.04 -8.26 -67.46
CA ARG A 201 -42.60 -8.24 -68.87
C ARG A 201 -41.68 -7.06 -69.16
N CYS A 202 -42.11 -5.85 -68.83
CA CYS A 202 -41.41 -4.61 -69.20
C CYS A 202 -40.67 -3.93 -68.05
N ASN A 203 -40.72 -4.47 -66.84
CA ASN A 203 -40.08 -3.92 -65.64
C ASN A 203 -40.48 -2.47 -65.33
N ALA A 204 -41.69 -2.07 -65.70
CA ALA A 204 -42.25 -0.76 -65.36
C ALA A 204 -43.07 -0.83 -64.06
N ALA A 205 -43.03 0.24 -63.27
CA ALA A 205 -43.76 0.35 -62.01
C ALA A 205 -45.25 0.70 -62.23
N GLY A 206 -46.15 0.11 -61.43
CA GLY A 206 -47.55 0.56 -61.31
C GLY A 206 -48.51 0.10 -62.41
N ILE A 207 -48.40 -1.12 -62.92
CA ILE A 207 -49.31 -1.65 -63.95
C ILE A 207 -50.36 -2.57 -63.30
N ASP A 208 -51.63 -2.21 -63.42
CA ASP A 208 -52.77 -3.06 -63.05
C ASP A 208 -52.81 -4.32 -63.93
N LYS A 209 -53.12 -5.46 -63.32
CA LYS A 209 -53.02 -6.81 -63.92
C LYS A 209 -53.96 -7.07 -65.12
N GLU A 210 -54.79 -6.12 -65.52
CA GLU A 210 -55.84 -6.31 -66.54
C GLU A 210 -55.56 -5.65 -67.91
N ALA A 211 -54.39 -5.03 -68.12
CA ALA A 211 -54.04 -4.48 -69.43
C ALA A 211 -53.23 -5.46 -70.29
N HIS A 212 -53.82 -6.58 -70.67
CA HIS A 212 -53.42 -7.38 -71.84
C HIS A 212 -54.62 -8.06 -72.48
#